data_AF-A0A1H6ZLH9-F1
#
_entry.id   AF-A0A1H6ZLH9-F1
#
_cell.length_a   1.000
_cell.length_b   1.000
_cell.length_c   1.000
_cell.angle_alpha   90.00
_cell.angle_beta   90.00
_cell.angle_gamma   90.00
#
_symmetry.space_group_name_H-M   'P 1'
#
loop_
_entity.id
_entity.type
_entity.pdbx_description
1 polymer ?
#
loop_
_entity_poly.entity_id
_entity_poly.type
_entity_poly.pdbx_seq_one_letter_code
_entity_poly.pdbx_strand_id
1 'polypeptide(L)'
;AGRALEPLKRPVDMVVLGMGEDGHTASLFPGSPNLAQALAGTCAEPCMAMLAPVAPHPRISLTWPLLARARRRCLAIQGPAKLETLRQALRADPLRMPIRAFLNDPLEIYWSP
;
A
#
# COMPACT_ATOMS: atom_id res chain seq x y z
N ALA A 1 20.07 -2.71 -5.62
CA ALA A 1 18.79 -1.98 -5.55
C ALA A 1 18.84 -0.79 -4.57
N GLY A 2 19.33 -0.96 -3.33
CA GLY A 2 19.27 0.08 -2.29
C GLY A 2 19.86 1.46 -2.62
N ARG A 3 20.99 1.52 -3.34
CA ARG A 3 21.66 2.80 -3.70
C ARG A 3 20.82 3.76 -4.55
N ALA A 4 19.96 3.23 -5.44
CA ALA A 4 19.12 4.06 -6.29
C ALA A 4 17.94 4.69 -5.52
N LEU A 5 17.59 4.13 -4.36
CA LEU A 5 16.50 4.59 -3.51
C LEU A 5 17.00 5.43 -2.32
N GLU A 6 18.31 5.70 -2.23
CA GLU A 6 18.91 6.59 -1.22
C GLU A 6 18.23 7.97 -1.13
N PRO A 7 17.81 8.62 -2.25
CA PRO A 7 17.08 9.89 -2.16
C PRO A 7 15.74 9.77 -1.41
N LEU A 8 15.13 8.58 -1.40
CA LEU A 8 13.87 8.28 -0.69
C LEU A 8 14.09 7.95 0.80
N LYS A 9 15.33 8.02 1.32
CA LYS A 9 15.58 7.98 2.77
C LYS A 9 15.09 9.23 3.50
N ARG A 10 14.81 10.31 2.76
CA ARG A 10 14.04 11.45 3.27
C ARG A 10 12.55 11.13 3.13
N PRO A 11 11.70 11.58 4.06
CA PRO A 11 10.26 11.43 3.92
C PRO A 11 9.79 11.91 2.54
N VAL A 12 9.05 11.08 1.81
CA VAL A 12 8.43 11.46 0.55
C VAL A 12 7.47 12.61 0.81
N ASP A 13 7.47 13.65 -0.03
CA ASP A 13 6.56 14.79 0.19
C ASP A 13 5.09 14.40 -0.01
N MET A 14 4.79 13.62 -1.04
CA MET A 14 3.44 13.20 -1.39
C MET A 14 3.40 11.75 -1.88
N VAL A 15 2.46 10.96 -1.36
CA VAL A 15 2.13 9.62 -1.87
C VAL A 15 0.68 9.60 -2.30
N VAL A 16 0.45 9.14 -3.53
CA VAL A 16 -0.89 8.86 -4.09
C VAL A 16 -1.06 7.36 -4.18
N LEU A 17 -1.96 6.79 -3.38
CA LEU A 17 -2.30 5.38 -3.39
C LEU A 17 -3.54 5.12 -4.23
N GLY A 18 -3.57 3.97 -4.91
CA GLY A 18 -4.79 3.35 -5.39
C GLY A 18 -5.19 2.17 -4.50
N MET A 19 -6.33 1.54 -4.81
CA MET A 19 -6.78 0.34 -4.09
C MET A 19 -7.43 -0.67 -5.04
N GLY A 20 -7.06 -1.95 -4.93
CA GLY A 20 -7.69 -3.11 -5.57
C GLY A 20 -9.05 -3.45 -4.97
N GLU A 21 -9.87 -4.25 -5.66
CA GLU A 21 -11.15 -4.73 -5.08
C GLU A 21 -10.93 -5.81 -4.00
N ASP A 22 -9.77 -6.47 -4.06
CA ASP A 22 -9.20 -7.35 -3.04
C ASP A 22 -8.56 -6.58 -1.86
N GLY A 23 -8.63 -5.24 -1.84
CA GLY A 23 -8.04 -4.40 -0.81
C GLY A 23 -6.51 -4.23 -0.89
N HIS A 24 -5.85 -4.68 -1.96
CA HIS A 24 -4.42 -4.39 -2.14
C HIS A 24 -4.19 -2.90 -2.39
N THR A 25 -2.98 -2.43 -2.12
CA THR A 25 -2.50 -1.11 -2.54
C THR A 25 -1.03 -1.22 -2.95
N ALA A 26 -0.52 -0.29 -3.75
CA ALA A 26 0.78 -0.43 -4.42
C ALA A 26 0.89 -1.82 -5.09
N SER A 27 1.88 -2.63 -4.74
CA SER A 27 1.91 -4.07 -5.06
C SER A 27 1.94 -4.93 -3.81
N LEU A 28 1.39 -4.44 -2.71
CA LEU A 28 1.20 -5.17 -1.46
C LEU A 28 -0.09 -5.99 -1.58
N PHE A 29 0.02 -7.22 -2.06
CA PHE A 29 -1.11 -8.11 -2.29
C PHE A 29 -1.35 -9.03 -1.09
N PRO A 30 -2.63 -9.30 -0.73
CA PRO A 30 -2.95 -10.34 0.24
C PRO A 30 -2.40 -11.69 -0.23
N GLY A 31 -1.79 -12.44 0.68
CA GLY A 31 -1.18 -13.75 0.38
C GLY A 31 0.19 -13.71 -0.30
N SER A 32 0.75 -12.53 -0.62
CA SER A 32 2.13 -12.44 -1.12
C SER A 32 3.13 -12.88 -0.03
N PRO A 33 4.14 -13.72 -0.35
CA PRO A 33 5.06 -14.29 0.66
C PRO A 33 5.79 -13.24 1.53
N ASN A 34 6.07 -12.07 0.96
CA ASN A 34 6.81 -10.99 1.62
C ASN A 34 5.90 -9.93 2.26
N LEU A 35 4.57 -10.09 2.23
CA LEU A 35 3.64 -9.06 2.68
C LEU A 35 3.85 -8.67 4.14
N ALA A 36 3.95 -9.66 5.03
CA ALA A 36 4.09 -9.41 6.47
C ALA A 36 5.36 -8.59 6.77
N GLN A 37 6.48 -8.95 6.13
CA GLN A 37 7.73 -8.19 6.26
C GLN A 37 7.60 -6.78 5.66
N ALA A 38 6.97 -6.63 4.49
CA ALA A 38 6.81 -5.32 3.86
C ALA A 38 5.88 -4.38 4.63
N LEU A 39 4.94 -4.90 5.41
CA LEU A 39 4.06 -4.13 6.29
C LEU A 39 4.65 -3.87 7.69
N ALA A 40 5.73 -4.55 8.07
CA ALA A 40 6.33 -4.38 9.38
C ALA A 40 6.98 -2.99 9.52
N GLY A 41 6.67 -2.29 10.62
CA GLY A 41 7.28 -0.98 10.93
C GLY A 41 8.81 -1.03 11.12
N THR A 42 9.36 -2.21 11.37
CA THR A 42 10.80 -2.49 11.50
C THR A 42 11.48 -2.88 10.19
N CYS A 43 10.74 -2.93 9.07
CA CYS A 43 11.33 -3.28 7.78
C CYS A 43 12.35 -2.21 7.34
N ALA A 44 13.60 -2.64 7.19
CA ALA A 44 14.70 -1.77 6.77
C ALA A 44 14.77 -1.60 5.24
N GLU A 45 14.18 -2.53 4.49
CA GLU A 45 14.22 -2.51 3.03
C GLU A 45 13.21 -1.49 2.47
N PRO A 46 13.63 -0.58 1.56
CA PRO A 46 12.73 0.41 0.98
C PRO A 46 11.73 -0.20 0.00
N CYS A 47 12.06 -1.35 -0.58
CA CYS A 47 11.20 -2.08 -1.49
C CYS A 47 11.40 -3.59 -1.36
N MET A 48 10.38 -4.36 -1.72
CA MET A 48 10.42 -5.82 -1.69
C MET A 48 9.75 -6.42 -2.93
N ALA A 49 10.21 -7.61 -3.31
CA ALA A 49 9.54 -8.42 -4.32
C ALA A 49 8.17 -8.89 -3.80
N MET A 50 7.17 -8.88 -4.66
CA MET A 50 5.80 -9.29 -4.36
C MET A 50 5.26 -10.18 -5.47
N LEU A 51 4.27 -11.01 -5.15
CA LEU A 51 3.54 -11.82 -6.13
C LEU A 51 2.09 -11.38 -6.19
N ALA A 52 1.60 -11.09 -7.41
CA ALA A 52 0.19 -10.80 -7.65
C ALA A 52 -0.63 -12.10 -7.73
N PRO A 53 -1.91 -12.10 -7.30
CA PRO A 53 -2.74 -13.31 -7.22
C PRO A 53 -3.25 -13.82 -8.59
N VAL A 54 -3.47 -12.94 -9.56
CA VAL A 54 -3.84 -13.31 -10.94
C VAL A 54 -2.57 -13.43 -11.78
N ALA A 55 -2.41 -14.57 -12.48
CA ALA A 55 -1.25 -14.99 -13.29
C ALA A 55 0.07 -14.33 -12.83
N PRO A 56 0.84 -15.02 -11.96
CA PRO A 56 1.79 -14.40 -11.05
C PRO A 56 2.89 -13.66 -11.80
N HIS A 57 2.71 -12.35 -11.91
CA HIS A 57 3.76 -11.46 -12.37
C HIS A 57 4.55 -10.99 -11.16
N PRO A 58 5.88 -11.24 -11.11
CA PRO A 58 6.74 -10.63 -10.13
C PRO A 58 6.56 -9.11 -10.14
N ARG A 59 6.33 -8.54 -8.96
CA ARG A 59 6.24 -7.10 -8.74
C ARG A 59 7.33 -6.65 -7.80
N ILE A 60 7.62 -5.37 -7.85
CA ILE A 60 8.38 -4.67 -6.81
C ILE A 60 7.41 -3.70 -6.16
N SER A 61 7.31 -3.73 -4.84
CA SER A 61 6.53 -2.75 -4.08
C SER A 61 7.44 -1.99 -3.15
N LEU A 62 7.20 -0.68 -2.99
CA LEU A 62 7.70 0.05 -1.84
C LEU A 62 7.06 -0.53 -0.57
N THR A 63 7.83 -0.52 0.53
CA THR A 63 7.37 -1.05 1.82
C THR A 63 6.55 -0.03 2.59
N TRP A 64 5.80 -0.50 3.59
CA TRP A 64 4.98 0.36 4.43
C TRP A 64 5.80 1.45 5.14
N PRO A 65 6.98 1.20 5.74
CA PRO A 65 7.74 2.25 6.41
C PRO A 65 8.11 3.42 5.49
N LEU A 66 8.33 3.17 4.20
CA LEU A 66 8.65 4.22 3.23
C LEU A 66 7.39 5.00 2.82
N LEU A 67 6.30 4.28 2.49
CA LEU A 67 5.05 4.90 2.05
C LEU A 67 4.30 5.63 3.18
N ALA A 68 4.25 5.05 4.38
CA ALA A 68 3.48 5.56 5.51
C ALA A 68 4.10 6.82 6.14
N ARG A 69 5.39 7.07 5.93
CA ARG A 69 6.12 8.24 6.43
C ARG A 69 6.06 9.45 5.50
N ALA A 70 5.31 9.37 4.40
CA ALA A 70 5.14 10.53 3.51
C ALA A 70 4.48 11.71 4.24
N ARG A 71 4.91 12.94 3.93
CA ARG A 71 4.38 14.17 4.56
C ARG A 71 2.90 14.40 4.24
N ARG A 72 2.47 13.95 3.07
CA ARG A 72 1.08 13.92 2.60
C ARG A 72 0.79 12.57 1.96
N ARG A 73 -0.41 12.05 2.25
CA ARG A 73 -0.89 10.77 1.73
C ARG A 73 -2.30 11.01 1.22
N CYS A 74 -2.58 10.54 0.01
CA CYS A 74 -3.94 10.43 -0.47
C CYS A 74 -4.25 9.04 -1.02
N LEU A 75 -5.52 8.67 -0.93
CA LEU A 75 -6.10 7.50 -1.58
C LEU A 75 -7.07 7.99 -2.65
N ALA A 76 -6.79 7.65 -3.91
CA ALA A 76 -7.66 7.94 -5.05
C ALA A 76 -8.33 6.64 -5.52
N ILE A 77 -9.67 6.62 -5.50
CA ILE A 77 -10.49 5.47 -5.89
C ILE A 77 -11.70 5.91 -6.71
N GLN A 78 -12.21 5.02 -7.57
CA GLN A 78 -13.35 5.32 -8.45
C GLN A 78 -14.37 4.19 -8.40
N GLY A 79 -15.65 4.55 -8.49
CA GLY A 79 -16.74 3.62 -8.67
C GLY A 79 -17.30 3.07 -7.35
N PRO A 80 -18.54 2.56 -7.37
CA PRO A 80 -19.22 2.04 -6.19
C PRO A 80 -18.54 0.79 -5.63
N ALA A 81 -17.96 -0.06 -6.48
CA ALA A 81 -17.25 -1.27 -6.06
C ALA A 81 -16.07 -0.93 -5.13
N LYS A 82 -15.25 0.08 -5.48
CA LYS A 82 -14.13 0.51 -4.65
C LYS A 82 -14.57 1.20 -3.37
N LEU A 83 -15.66 1.95 -3.40
CA LEU A 83 -16.20 2.55 -2.17
C LEU A 83 -16.63 1.47 -1.18
N GLU A 84 -17.23 0.39 -1.67
CA GLU A 84 -17.61 -0.75 -0.84
C GLU A 84 -16.39 -1.50 -0.30
N THR A 85 -15.39 -1.78 -1.15
CA THR A 85 -14.12 -2.35 -0.69
C THR A 85 -13.47 -1.48 0.39
N LEU A 86 -13.51 -0.15 0.28
CA LEU A 86 -12.94 0.75 1.28
C LEU A 86 -13.67 0.61 2.63
N ARG A 87 -15.00 0.50 2.62
CA ARG A 87 -15.79 0.28 3.85
C ARG A 87 -15.42 -1.04 4.52
N GLN A 88 -15.20 -2.10 3.74
CA GLN A 88 -14.74 -3.38 4.25
C GLN A 88 -13.32 -3.27 4.84
N ALA A 89 -12.43 -2.59 4.12
CA ALA A 89 -11.04 -2.41 4.53
C ALA A 89 -10.89 -1.69 5.88
N LEU A 90 -11.77 -0.75 6.22
CA LEU A 90 -11.74 -0.05 7.52
C LEU A 90 -11.86 -0.99 8.73
N ARG A 91 -12.44 -2.17 8.56
CA ARG A 91 -12.68 -3.17 9.61
C ARG A 91 -11.80 -4.41 9.48
N ALA A 92 -10.98 -4.49 8.43
CA ALA A 92 -10.21 -5.66 8.10
C ALA A 92 -8.84 -5.70 8.79
N ASP A 93 -8.20 -6.86 8.75
CA ASP A 93 -6.80 -7.05 9.10
C ASP A 93 -5.89 -6.61 7.92
N PRO A 94 -4.76 -5.91 8.16
CA PRO A 94 -3.84 -5.48 7.10
C PRO A 94 -3.23 -6.59 6.24
N LEU A 95 -3.08 -7.82 6.75
CA LEU A 95 -2.59 -8.92 5.93
C LEU A 95 -3.68 -9.46 4.99
N ARG A 96 -4.96 -9.22 5.31
CA ARG A 96 -6.10 -9.57 4.45
C ARG A 96 -6.47 -8.45 3.48
N MET A 97 -6.37 -7.18 3.90
CA MET A 97 -6.62 -6.00 3.06
C MET A 97 -5.51 -4.96 3.28
N PRO A 98 -4.39 -5.05 2.55
CA PRO A 98 -3.19 -4.22 2.78
C PRO A 98 -3.41 -2.71 2.82
N ILE A 99 -4.42 -2.18 2.12
CA ILE A 99 -4.80 -0.77 2.22
C ILE A 99 -5.12 -0.34 3.67
N ARG A 100 -5.63 -1.25 4.53
CA ARG A 100 -5.94 -0.99 5.95
C ARG A 100 -4.75 -0.37 6.69
N ALA A 101 -3.52 -0.79 6.36
CA ALA A 101 -2.30 -0.28 6.98
C ALA A 101 -2.09 1.23 6.77
N PHE A 102 -2.76 1.81 5.78
CA PHE A 102 -2.68 3.23 5.42
C PHE A 102 -3.91 4.04 5.83
N LEU A 103 -5.03 3.39 6.21
CA LEU A 103 -6.28 4.03 6.65
C LEU A 103 -6.15 4.56 8.09
N ASN A 104 -5.26 5.53 8.29
CA ASN A 104 -5.04 6.27 9.53
C ASN A 104 -4.77 7.75 9.24
N ASP A 105 -5.09 8.62 10.19
CA ASP A 105 -4.90 10.06 10.07
C ASP A 105 -3.40 10.44 10.05
N PRO A 106 -2.97 11.44 9.24
CA PRO A 106 -3.73 12.10 8.17
C PRO A 106 -3.68 11.31 6.85
N LEU A 107 -4.83 11.02 6.26
CA LEU A 107 -5.00 10.48 4.91
C LEU A 107 -6.18 11.19 4.25
N GLU A 108 -5.95 11.80 3.09
CA GLU A 108 -7.03 12.35 2.28
C GLU A 108 -7.60 11.27 1.36
N ILE A 109 -8.92 11.13 1.28
CA ILE A 109 -9.57 10.15 0.40
C ILE A 109 -10.37 10.90 -0.66
N TYR A 110 -9.99 10.69 -1.92
CA TYR A 110 -10.67 11.22 -3.09
C TYR A 110 -11.44 10.09 -3.78
N TRP A 111 -12.75 10.25 -3.87
CA TRP A 111 -13.64 9.29 -4.52
C TRP A 111 -14.56 9.97 -5.53
N SER A 112 -14.80 9.30 -6.64
CA SER A 112 -15.81 9.66 -7.65
C SER A 112 -16.71 8.44 -7.92
N PRO A 113 -18.02 8.65 -8.19
CA PRO A 113 -18.89 7.60 -8.69
C PRO A 113 -18.38 7.00 -10.01
#